data_AF-A0A7X2MRY9-F1
#
_entry.id   AF-A0A7X2MRY9-F1
#
_cell.length_a   1.000
_cell.length_b   1.000
_cell.length_c   1.000
_cell.angle_alpha   90.00
_cell.angle_beta   90.00
_cell.angle_gamma   90.00
#
_symmetry.space_group_name_H-M   'P 1'
#
loop_
_entity.id
_entity.type
_entity.pdbx_description
1 polymer ?
#
loop_
_entity_poly.entity_id
_entity_poly.type
_entity_poly.pdbx_seq_one_letter_code
_entity_poly.pdbx_strand_id
1 'polypeptide(L)' 'QEKSLQLAIIDAATSRLRPILLTAFTTVLGLLPLLRDVFFQSMAVVIIFGLGFATVLTLLVLPVIYRCFHGREAHGE' A
#
# COMPACT_ATOMS: atom_id res chain seq x y z
N GLN A 1 -2.29 -18.70 -22.85
CA GLN A 1 -1.89 -19.05 -21.46
C GLN A 1 -1.41 -17.77 -20.75
N GLU A 2 -2.25 -16.73 -20.70
CA GLU A 2 -1.80 -15.35 -20.39
C GLU A 2 -2.58 -14.73 -19.22
N LYS A 3 -3.82 -15.20 -18.97
CA LYS A 3 -4.66 -14.76 -17.83
C LYS A 3 -4.11 -15.19 -16.46
N SER A 4 -3.25 -16.22 -16.41
CA SER A 4 -2.73 -16.77 -15.15
C SER A 4 -1.70 -15.86 -14.47
N LEU A 5 -0.86 -15.17 -15.25
CA LEU A 5 0.15 -14.25 -14.70
C LEU A 5 -0.49 -13.01 -14.09
N GLN A 6 -1.40 -12.36 -14.80
CA GLN A 6 -2.13 -11.19 -14.28
C GLN A 6 -2.84 -11.51 -12.96
N LEU A 7 -3.52 -12.66 -12.88
CA LEU A 7 -4.14 -13.13 -11.64
C LEU A 7 -3.12 -13.40 -10.53
N ALA A 8 -1.99 -14.03 -10.83
CA ALA A 8 -0.94 -14.30 -9.84
C ALA A 8 -0.30 -13.01 -9.29
N ILE A 9 -0.11 -11.99 -10.13
CA ILE A 9 0.39 -10.68 -9.66
C ILE A 9 -0.66 -9.95 -8.83
N ILE A 10 -1.94 -9.98 -9.21
CA ILE A 10 -3.01 -9.36 -8.42
C ILE A 10 -3.16 -10.06 -7.06
N ASP A 11 -3.02 -11.39 -7.02
CA ASP A 11 -3.05 -12.15 -5.77
C ASP A 11 -1.84 -11.84 -4.88
N ALA A 12 -0.63 -11.79 -5.47
CA ALA A 12 0.59 -11.37 -4.78
C ALA A 12 0.52 -9.92 -4.27
N ALA A 13 -0.08 -9.01 -5.03
CA ALA A 13 -0.33 -7.63 -4.64
C ALA A 13 -1.30 -7.55 -3.45
N THR A 14 -2.42 -8.25 -3.53
CA THR A 14 -3.46 -8.30 -2.49
C THR A 14 -2.93 -8.90 -1.19
N SER A 15 -2.06 -9.90 -1.28
CA SER A 15 -1.40 -10.51 -0.13
C SER A 15 -0.46 -9.55 0.62
N ARG A 16 0.11 -8.53 -0.07
CA ARG A 16 0.91 -7.45 0.56
C ARG A 16 0.06 -6.28 1.07
N LEU A 17 -1.11 -6.07 0.48
CA LEU A 17 -2.03 -4.99 0.87
C LEU A 17 -2.70 -5.26 2.22
N ARG A 18 -3.05 -6.52 2.49
CA ARG A 18 -3.60 -6.94 3.79
C ARG A 18 -2.70 -6.57 4.98
N PRO A 19 -1.39 -6.90 5.00
CA PRO A 19 -0.52 -6.53 6.09
C PRO A 19 -0.35 -5.01 6.23
N ILE A 20 -0.30 -4.24 5.14
CA ILE A 20 -0.23 -2.76 5.21
C ILE A 20 -1.48 -2.18 5.86
N LEU A 21 -2.66 -2.65 5.45
CA LEU A 21 -3.95 -2.24 6.03
C LEU A 21 -4.03 -2.61 7.51
N LEU A 22 -3.57 -3.81 7.90
CA LEU A 22 -3.49 -4.25 9.29
C LEU A 22 -2.57 -3.35 10.11
N THR A 23 -1.38 -3.03 9.62
CA THR A 23 -0.45 -2.12 10.30
C THR A 23 -1.07 -0.74 10.48
N ALA A 24 -1.66 -0.17 9.43
CA ALA A 24 -2.34 1.12 9.52
C ALA A 24 -3.48 1.09 10.56
N PHE A 25 -4.28 0.02 10.58
CA PHE A 25 -5.34 -0.16 11.57
C PHE A 25 -4.78 -0.23 12.99
N THR A 26 -3.74 -1.04 13.22
CA THR A 26 -3.07 -1.13 14.52
C THR A 26 -2.49 0.21 14.96
N THR A 27 -1.91 0.99 14.05
CA THR A 27 -1.38 2.32 14.34
C THR A 27 -2.50 3.29 14.75
N VAL A 28 -3.61 3.33 14.00
CA VAL A 28 -4.77 4.18 14.33
C VAL A 28 -5.37 3.79 15.68
N LEU A 29 -5.53 2.48 15.95
CA LEU A 29 -6.07 1.99 17.22
C LEU A 29 -5.11 2.24 18.40
N GLY A 30 -3.80 2.07 18.22
CA GLY A 30 -2.80 2.32 19.27
C GLY A 30 -2.60 3.79 19.58
N LEU A 31 -2.79 4.67 18.59
CA LEU A 31 -2.74 6.12 18.75
C LEU A 31 -4.08 6.72 19.21
N LEU A 32 -5.17 5.96 19.18
CA LEU A 32 -6.50 6.41 19.59
C LEU A 32 -6.55 7.06 20.99
N PRO A 33 -5.96 6.48 22.05
CA PRO A 33 -5.90 7.16 23.35
C PRO A 33 -4.95 8.36 23.36
N LEU A 34 -3.90 8.33 22.53
CA LEU A 34 -2.89 9.38 22.42
C LEU A 34 -3.43 10.63 21.69
N LEU A 35 -4.41 10.47 20.80
CA LEU A 35 -5.14 11.58 20.17
C LEU A 35 -5.96 12.41 21.16
N ARG A 36 -6.29 11.85 22.33
CA ARG A 36 -6.95 12.61 23.40
C ARG A 36 -6.00 13.64 24.04
N ASP A 37 -4.69 13.48 23.83
CA ASP A 37 -3.66 14.39 24.32
C ASP A 37 -3.25 15.39 23.22
N VAL A 38 -3.49 16.69 23.48
CA VAL A 38 -3.31 17.79 22.50
C VAL A 38 -1.85 17.91 22.04
N PHE A 39 -0.87 17.48 22.84
CA PHE A 39 0.54 17.54 22.47
C PHE A 39 0.91 16.56 21.35
N PHE A 40 0.30 15.37 21.35
CA PHE A 40 0.64 14.28 20.42
C PHE A 40 -0.31 14.19 19.22
N GLN A 41 -1.42 14.93 19.25
CA GLN A 41 -2.42 14.95 18.19
C GLN A 41 -1.81 15.30 16.81
N SER A 42 -0.88 16.25 16.76
CA SER A 42 -0.23 16.65 15.50
C SER A 42 0.66 15.55 14.92
N MET A 43 1.40 14.83 15.78
CA MET A 43 2.28 13.74 15.36
C MET A 43 1.48 12.54 14.85
N ALA A 44 0.39 12.20 15.54
CA ALA A 44 -0.48 11.11 15.15
C ALA A 44 -1.14 11.36 13.78
N VAL A 45 -1.61 12.58 13.52
CA VAL A 45 -2.20 12.95 12.22
C VAL A 45 -1.18 12.82 11.09
N VAL A 46 0.07 13.28 11.29
CA VAL A 46 1.13 13.14 10.28
C VAL A 46 1.42 11.68 9.97
N ILE A 47 1.49 10.81 10.98
CA ILE A 47 1.77 9.37 10.80
C ILE A 47 0.63 8.70 10.03
N ILE A 48 -0.62 8.95 10.43
CA ILE A 48 -1.80 8.35 9.76
C ILE A 48 -1.87 8.81 8.31
N PHE A 49 -1.67 10.10 8.05
CA PHE A 49 -1.69 10.66 6.70
C PHE A 49 -0.53 10.14 5.86
N GLY A 50 0.67 10.07 6.43
CA GLY A 50 1.87 9.54 5.78
C GLY A 50 1.74 8.05 5.43
N LEU A 51 1.20 7.22 6.33
CA LEU A 51 0.93 5.80 6.05
C LEU A 51 -0.15 5.65 4.98
N GLY A 52 -1.24 6.42 5.05
CA GLY A 52 -2.29 6.41 4.03
C GLY A 52 -1.74 6.77 2.65
N PHE A 53 -0.98 7.87 2.57
CA PHE A 53 -0.33 8.30 1.34
C PHE A 53 0.68 7.26 0.81
N ALA A 54 1.52 6.69 1.68
CA ALA A 54 2.46 5.64 1.30
C ALA A 54 1.75 4.36 0.81
N THR A 55 0.59 4.02 1.39
CA THR A 55 -0.23 2.89 0.96
C THR A 55 -0.80 3.13 -0.43
N VAL A 56 -1.36 4.31 -0.69
CA VAL A 56 -1.85 4.71 -2.02
C VAL A 56 -0.70 4.74 -3.02
N LEU A 57 0.44 5.31 -2.64
CA LEU A 57 1.62 5.35 -3.48
C LEU A 57 2.11 3.93 -3.81
N THR A 58 2.11 3.01 -2.85
CA THR A 58 2.47 1.59 -3.09
C THR A 58 1.46 0.91 -4.01
N LEU A 59 0.17 1.13 -3.79
CA LEU A 59 -0.92 0.65 -4.65
C LEU A 59 -0.81 1.15 -6.09
N LEU A 60 -0.23 2.32 -6.30
CA LEU A 60 -0.07 2.92 -7.63
C LEU A 60 1.29 2.57 -8.25
N VAL A 61 2.35 2.50 -7.45
CA VAL A 61 3.70 2.10 -7.87
C VAL A 61 3.72 0.63 -8.27
N LEU A 62 3.03 -0.25 -7.54
CA LEU A 62 2.98 -1.68 -7.85
C LEU A 62 2.44 -1.99 -9.26
N PRO A 63 1.29 -1.45 -9.72
CA PRO A 63 0.81 -1.65 -11.08
C PRO A 63 1.66 -0.92 -12.11
N VAL A 64 2.27 0.23 -11.78
CA VAL A 64 3.17 0.94 -12.70
C VAL A 64 4.45 0.13 -12.95
N ILE A 65 5.07 -0.39 -11.90
CA ILE A 65 6.24 -1.28 -12.01
C ILE A 65 5.83 -2.55 -12.76
N TYR A 66 4.67 -3.14 -12.45
CA TYR A 66 4.16 -4.31 -13.16
C TYR A 66 3.98 -4.05 -14.65
N ARG A 67 3.30 -2.95 -15.01
CA ARG A 67 3.10 -2.51 -16.39
C ARG A 67 4.41 -2.21 -17.11
N CYS A 68 5.39 -1.67 -16.41
CA CYS A 68 6.72 -1.40 -16.98
C CYS A 68 7.50 -2.70 -17.22
N PHE A 69 7.51 -3.62 -16.25
CA PHE A 69 8.25 -4.89 -16.38
C PHE A 69 7.62 -5.80 -17.45
N HIS A 70 6.29 -5.95 -17.45
CA HIS A 70 5.56 -6.70 -18.49
C HIS A 70 5.43 -5.92 -19.81
N GLY A 71 5.58 -4.59 -19.80
CA GLY A 71 5.61 -3.79 -21.02
C GLY A 71 6.90 -3.96 -21.82
N ARG A 72 7.99 -4.43 -21.18
CA ARG A 72 9.29 -4.67 -21.82
C ARG A 72 9.40 -6.03 -22.53
N GLU A 73 8.53 -6.98 -22.21
CA GLU A 73 8.42 -8.27 -22.91
C GLU A 73 7.54 -8.18 -24.18
N ALA A 74 6.79 -7.09 -24.35
CA ALA A 74 5.97 -6.82 -25.56
C ALA A 74 6.70 -5.97 -26.63
N HIS A 75 7.96 -5.61 -26.43
CA HIS A 75 8.80 -4.90 -27.43
C HIS A 75 10.11 -5.65 -27.68
N GLY A 76 9.97 -6.96 -27.91
CA GLY A 76 11.04 -7.88 -28.28
C GLY A 76 10.67 -8.78 -29.47
N GLU A 77 9.74 -8.33 -30.32
CA GLU A 77 9.59 -8.78 -31.71
C GLU A 77 9.66 -7.56 -32.64
#